data_AF-I7LKR1-F1
#
_entry.id   AF-I7LKR1-F1
#
_cell.length_a   1.000
_cell.length_b   1.000
_cell.length_c   1.000
_cell.angle_alpha   90.00
_cell.angle_beta   90.00
_cell.angle_gamma   90.00
#
_symmetry.space_group_name_H-M   'P 1'
#
loop_
_entity.id
_entity.type
_entity.pdbx_description
1 polymer ?
#
loop_
_entity_poly.entity_id
_entity_poly.type
_entity_poly.pdbx_seq_one_letter_code
_entity_poly.pdbx_strand_id
1 'polypeptide(L)' 'MLVRKLAKYCALKIDPSQVHKSKMEHKYAIFVLGTELANAMKDVEFSSSGRISARMRELAEKTLKEIEYLQ' A
#
# COMPACT_ATOMS: atom_id res chain seq x y z
N MET A 1 1.89 -7.31 -9.68
CA MET A 1 1.25 -6.62 -8.53
C MET A 1 1.26 -5.09 -8.67
N LEU A 2 2.33 -4.45 -9.15
CA LEU A 2 2.42 -2.98 -9.25
C LEU A 2 1.38 -2.34 -10.21
N VAL A 3 1.10 -2.99 -11.35
CA VAL A 3 0.20 -2.47 -12.39
C VAL A 3 -1.23 -2.24 -11.89
N ARG A 4 -1.72 -3.06 -10.95
CA ARG A 4 -3.05 -2.85 -10.33
C ARG A 4 -3.09 -1.63 -9.42
N LYS A 5 -1.96 -1.27 -8.82
CA LYS A 5 -1.88 -0.22 -7.79
C LYS A 5 -1.84 1.19 -8.37
N LEU A 6 -1.50 1.31 -9.66
CA LEU A 6 -1.45 2.56 -10.42
C LEU A 6 -2.58 2.65 -11.47
N ALA A 7 -3.69 1.97 -11.22
CA ALA A 7 -4.77 1.83 -12.21
C ALA A 7 -5.41 3.17 -12.57
N LYS A 8 -5.52 4.11 -11.60
CA LYS A 8 -6.10 5.43 -11.85
C LYS A 8 -5.18 6.25 -12.74
N TYR A 9 -3.87 6.26 -12.48
CA TYR A 9 -2.89 6.90 -13.35
C TYR A 9 -2.96 6.33 -14.78
N CYS A 10 -2.95 5.00 -14.93
CA CYS A 10 -3.03 4.35 -16.24
C CYS A 10 -4.35 4.63 -16.99
N ALA A 11 -5.44 4.91 -16.27
CA ALA A 11 -6.73 5.28 -16.85
C ALA A 11 -6.73 6.70 -17.45
N LEU A 12 -5.84 7.59 -16.99
CA LEU A 12 -5.73 8.95 -17.54
C LEU A 12 -5.19 8.99 -18.96
N LYS A 13 -4.46 7.94 -19.40
CA LYS A 13 -3.80 7.89 -20.72
C LYS A 13 -2.91 9.10 -20.99
N ILE A 14 -2.33 9.66 -19.93
CA ILE A 14 -1.37 10.75 -19.98
C ILE A 14 0.04 10.18 -19.78
N ASP A 15 0.95 10.54 -20.67
CA ASP A 15 2.35 10.13 -20.64
C ASP A 15 3.28 11.35 -20.72
N PRO A 16 4.44 11.37 -20.03
CA PRO A 16 5.39 12.49 -20.08
C PRO A 16 5.84 12.89 -21.50
N SER A 17 5.86 11.97 -22.45
CA SER A 17 6.20 12.24 -23.86
C SER A 17 5.13 13.07 -24.61
N GLN A 18 3.90 13.15 -24.08
CA GLN A 18 2.79 13.89 -24.68
C GLN A 18 2.92 15.39 -24.40
N VAL A 19 3.93 16.04 -24.97
CA VAL A 19 4.21 17.48 -24.79
C VAL A 19 3.09 18.41 -25.28
N HIS A 20 2.18 17.89 -26.12
CA HIS A 20 1.04 18.62 -26.66
C HIS A 20 -0.17 18.67 -25.70
N LYS A 21 -0.16 17.87 -24.63
CA LYS A 21 -1.20 17.89 -23.59
C LYS A 21 -1.08 19.12 -22.72
N SER A 22 -2.20 19.55 -22.12
CA SER A 22 -2.22 20.77 -21.31
C SER A 22 -1.37 20.60 -20.04
N LYS A 23 -0.82 21.72 -19.56
CA LYS A 23 -0.11 21.75 -18.27
C LYS A 23 -0.98 21.25 -17.12
N MET A 24 -2.29 21.50 -17.18
CA MET A 24 -3.26 21.04 -16.18
C MET A 24 -3.41 19.51 -16.19
N GLU A 25 -3.52 18.91 -17.37
CA GLU A 25 -3.56 17.44 -17.53
C GLU A 25 -2.31 16.78 -16.93
N HIS A 26 -1.12 17.29 -17.25
CA HIS A 26 0.13 16.79 -16.70
C HIS A 26 0.22 16.94 -15.18
N LYS A 27 -0.17 18.10 -14.62
CA LYS A 27 -0.23 18.29 -13.16
C LYS A 27 -1.17 17.29 -12.49
N TYR A 28 -2.34 17.07 -13.08
CA TYR A 28 -3.31 16.13 -12.56
C TYR A 28 -2.76 14.70 -12.57
N ALA A 29 -2.10 14.29 -13.65
CA ALA A 29 -1.45 12.99 -13.76
C ALA A 29 -0.38 12.78 -12.67
N ILE A 30 0.47 13.80 -12.41
CA ILE A 30 1.47 13.78 -11.33
C ILE A 30 0.80 13.61 -9.96
N PHE A 31 -0.28 14.35 -9.70
CA PHE A 31 -1.01 14.28 -8.43
C PHE A 31 -1.62 12.90 -8.20
N VAL A 32 -2.27 12.32 -9.21
CA VAL A 32 -2.87 10.98 -9.14
C VAL A 32 -1.79 9.92 -8.92
N LEU A 33 -0.68 9.99 -9.66
CA LEU A 33 0.45 9.07 -9.51
C LEU A 33 1.03 9.12 -8.09
N GLY A 34 1.29 10.31 -7.56
CA GLY A 34 1.81 10.48 -6.20
C GLY A 34 0.86 9.92 -5.14
N THR A 35 -0.44 10.13 -5.30
CA THR A 35 -1.47 9.58 -4.40
C THR A 35 -1.50 8.06 -4.43
N GLU A 36 -1.49 7.45 -5.63
CA GLU A 36 -1.47 6.00 -5.76
C GLU A 36 -0.17 5.38 -5.24
N LEU A 37 0.97 6.06 -5.42
CA LEU A 37 2.26 5.64 -4.87
C LEU A 37 2.27 5.67 -3.34
N ALA A 38 1.79 6.75 -2.71
CA ALA A 38 1.70 6.84 -1.25
C ALA A 38 0.81 5.74 -0.66
N ASN A 39 -0.34 5.48 -1.28
CA ASN A 39 -1.23 4.38 -0.89
C ASN A 39 -0.54 3.02 -1.11
N ALA A 40 0.21 2.87 -2.21
CA ALA A 40 0.93 1.66 -2.50
C ALA A 40 1.98 1.32 -1.43
N MET A 41 2.71 2.33 -0.96
CA MET A 41 3.74 2.21 0.07
C MET A 41 3.15 1.91 1.45
N LYS A 42 2.01 2.52 1.80
CA LYS A 42 1.31 2.25 3.06
C LYS A 42 1.07 0.76 3.27
N ASP A 43 0.58 0.03 2.26
CA ASP A 43 0.33 -1.40 2.44
C ASP A 43 1.61 -2.23 2.58
N VAL A 44 2.75 -1.78 2.02
CA VAL A 44 4.02 -2.49 2.11
C VAL A 44 4.55 -2.45 3.55
N GLU A 45 4.50 -1.30 4.21
CA GLU A 45 4.92 -1.16 5.63
C GLU A 45 4.06 -2.01 6.58
N PHE A 46 2.74 -2.09 6.36
CA PHE A 46 1.88 -2.95 7.17
C PHE A 46 2.14 -4.45 6.92
N SER A 47 2.60 -4.84 5.73
CA SER A 47 2.74 -6.24 5.37
C SER A 47 3.93 -6.94 6.02
N SER A 48 5.05 -6.27 6.33
CA SER A 48 6.22 -6.93 6.92
C SER A 48 6.25 -6.80 8.44
N SER A 49 6.17 -5.57 8.96
CA SER A 49 6.20 -5.28 10.40
C SER A 49 4.88 -5.66 11.09
N GLY A 50 3.75 -5.44 10.42
CA GLY A 50 2.43 -5.85 10.93
C GLY A 50 2.26 -7.37 11.07
N ARG A 51 2.91 -8.16 10.20
CA ARG A 51 2.87 -9.63 10.31
C ARG A 51 3.64 -10.12 11.52
N ILE A 52 4.82 -9.56 11.81
CA ILE A 52 5.62 -9.97 12.97
C ILE A 52 4.88 -9.64 14.27
N SER A 53 4.34 -8.43 14.40
CA SER A 53 3.58 -8.03 15.60
C SER A 53 2.29 -8.85 15.79
N ALA A 54 1.57 -9.17 14.72
CA ALA A 54 0.40 -10.05 14.78
C ALA A 54 0.76 -11.46 15.25
N ARG A 55 1.85 -12.05 14.73
CA ARG A 55 2.33 -13.37 15.17
C ARG A 55 2.83 -13.37 16.61
N MET A 56 3.49 -12.29 17.04
CA MET A 56 3.93 -12.14 18.43
C MET A 56 2.72 -12.10 19.38
N ARG A 57 1.64 -11.42 18.97
CA ARG A 57 0.38 -11.39 19.73
C ARG A 57 -0.26 -12.78 19.81
N GLU A 58 -0.40 -13.47 18.69
CA GLU A 58 -0.94 -14.85 18.67
C GLU A 58 -0.12 -15.79 19.56
N LEU A 59 1.21 -15.67 19.54
CA LEU A 59 2.09 -16.46 20.40
C LEU A 59 1.85 -16.17 21.89
N ALA A 60 1.77 -14.89 22.26
CA ALA A 60 1.48 -14.48 23.63
C ALA A 60 0.11 -14.98 24.11
N GLU A 61 -0.93 -14.85 23.28
CA GLU A 61 -2.28 -15.34 23.58
C GLU A 61 -2.32 -16.87 23.73
N LYS A 62 -1.57 -17.61 22.90
CA LYS A 62 -1.48 -19.07 23.00
C LYS A 62 -0.81 -19.48 24.31
N THR A 63 0.33 -18.86 24.65
CA THR A 63 1.05 -19.13 25.89
C THR A 63 0.19 -18.84 27.12
N LEU A 64 -0.56 -17.73 27.12
CA LEU A 64 -1.48 -17.39 28.21
C LEU A 64 -2.55 -18.46 28.42
N LYS A 65 -3.18 -18.94 27.35
CA LYS A 65 -4.17 -20.02 27.42
C LYS A 65 -3.58 -21.34 27.93
N GLU A 66 -2.35 -21.66 27.53
CA GLU A 66 -1.65 -22.87 27.98
C GLU A 66 -1.34 -22.81 29.48
N ILE A 67 -0.92 -21.64 29.99
CA ILE A 67 -0.70 -21.43 31.42
C ILE A 67 -2.01 -21.57 32.20
N GLU A 68 -3.11 -20.99 31.70
CA GLU A 68 -4.43 -21.06 32.33
C GLU A 68 -4.98 -22.49 32.41
N TYR A 69 -4.68 -23.36 31.42
CA TYR A 69 -5.09 -24.77 31.43
C TYR A 69 -4.25 -25.65 32.37
N LEU A 70 -3.06 -25.20 32.74
CA LEU A 70 -2.13 -25.92 33.64
C LEU A 70 -2.29 -25.53 35.11
N GLN A 71 -3.21 -24.61 35.44
CA GLN A 71 -3.60 -24.21 36.80
C GLN A 71 -4.92 -24.84 37.22
#